data_AF-A0A3A5JIK6-F1
#
_entry.id   AF-A0A3A5JIK6-F1
#
_cell.length_a   1.000
_cell.length_b   1.000
_cell.length_c   1.000
_cell.angle_alpha   90.00
_cell.angle_beta   90.00
_cell.angle_gamma   90.00
#
_symmetry.space_group_name_H-M   'P 1'
#
loop_
_entity.id
_entity.type
_entity.pdbx_description
1 polymer ?
#
loop_
_entity_poly.entity_id
_entity_poly.type
_entity_poly.pdbx_seq_one_letter_code
_entity_poly.pdbx_strand_id
1 'polypeptide(L)'
;MSSLPTTLEEWIHREHRHQPSCEDQIFAGYWFFEQGVTDVAEEYARTSAVEDSIGHQLDHTVRDVLDNLEEIGVLRQRSPPGNGIYIRNHRTEENFFDPTNQDFIDLLTEEISRFIRDMQTQEQEEPLPTPDGDESDDEESSGTLRTIAADALDIEPSIVEEALTNPDDPVDRMNRYDTVLDAVKRSDTVSRNGDYDGMGWRNMALRWTLSKRGVRLEKNESLTRL
;
A
#
# COMPACT_ATOMS: atom_id res chain seq x y z
N MET A 1 -41.26 -23.98 13.27
CA MET A 1 -41.07 -22.52 13.21
C MET A 1 -39.71 -22.23 13.79
N SER A 2 -38.72 -21.85 12.97
CA SER A 2 -37.39 -21.51 13.48
C SER A 2 -37.48 -20.15 14.16
N SER A 3 -36.99 -20.05 15.39
CA SER A 3 -36.83 -18.77 16.09
C SER A 3 -36.01 -17.82 15.22
N LEU A 4 -36.34 -16.54 15.22
CA LEU A 4 -35.46 -15.53 14.65
C LEU A 4 -34.23 -15.43 15.58
N PRO A 5 -33.00 -15.40 15.02
CA PRO A 5 -31.79 -15.26 15.82
C PRO A 5 -31.81 -13.92 16.55
N THR A 6 -31.41 -13.99 17.81
CA THR A 6 -31.43 -12.89 18.77
C THR A 6 -30.04 -12.39 19.13
N THR A 7 -28.97 -13.12 18.79
CA THR A 7 -27.57 -12.70 19.00
C THR A 7 -26.74 -12.80 17.71
N LEU A 8 -25.55 -12.20 17.71
CA LEU A 8 -24.54 -12.37 16.66
C LEU A 8 -24.16 -13.84 16.51
N GLU A 9 -23.89 -14.52 17.61
CA GLU A 9 -23.54 -15.95 17.61
C GLU A 9 -24.62 -16.79 16.92
N GLU A 10 -25.88 -16.62 17.30
CA GLU A 10 -26.99 -17.36 16.68
C GLU A 10 -27.14 -17.05 15.19
N TRP A 11 -26.93 -15.79 14.79
CA TRP A 11 -26.98 -15.40 13.38
C TRP A 11 -25.82 -16.03 12.60
N ILE A 12 -24.59 -15.91 13.10
CA ILE A 12 -23.39 -16.43 12.45
C ILE A 12 -23.46 -17.95 12.36
N HIS A 13 -23.85 -18.66 13.42
CA HIS A 13 -24.07 -20.10 13.35
C HIS A 13 -25.17 -20.47 12.36
N ARG A 14 -26.26 -19.71 12.29
CA ARG A 14 -27.34 -20.04 11.34
C ARG A 14 -26.87 -19.94 9.89
N GLU A 15 -26.10 -18.91 9.55
CA GLU A 15 -25.63 -18.71 8.18
C GLU A 15 -24.37 -19.56 7.86
N HIS A 16 -23.40 -19.60 8.78
CA HIS A 16 -22.03 -20.04 8.52
C HIS A 16 -21.56 -21.23 9.35
N ARG A 17 -22.42 -21.96 10.08
CA ARG A 17 -21.99 -23.17 10.83
C ARG A 17 -21.28 -24.24 9.99
N HIS A 18 -21.50 -24.24 8.69
CA HIS A 18 -20.83 -25.15 7.76
C HIS A 18 -19.42 -24.70 7.37
N GLN A 19 -19.06 -23.44 7.63
CA GLN A 19 -17.75 -22.89 7.33
C GLN A 19 -16.76 -23.20 8.47
N PRO A 20 -15.50 -23.54 8.15
CA PRO A 20 -14.49 -23.84 9.16
C PRO A 20 -14.11 -22.61 10.00
N SER A 21 -14.30 -21.40 9.48
CA SER A 21 -14.03 -20.13 10.16
C SER A 21 -15.17 -19.65 11.07
N CYS A 22 -16.22 -20.45 11.31
CA CYS A 22 -17.41 -19.99 12.04
C CYS A 22 -17.08 -19.46 13.45
N GLU A 23 -16.20 -20.13 14.19
CA GLU A 23 -15.80 -19.69 15.55
C GLU A 23 -14.99 -18.39 15.50
N ASP A 24 -14.06 -18.28 14.56
CA ASP A 24 -13.27 -17.05 14.33
C ASP A 24 -14.17 -15.87 13.94
N GLN A 25 -15.23 -16.12 13.17
CA GLN A 25 -16.23 -15.11 12.81
C GLN A 25 -17.03 -14.63 14.02
N ILE A 26 -17.43 -15.54 14.92
CA ILE A 26 -18.11 -15.17 16.17
C ILE A 26 -17.18 -14.31 17.01
N PHE A 27 -15.93 -14.75 17.20
CA PHE A 27 -14.92 -14.03 17.95
C PHE A 27 -14.67 -12.63 17.40
N ALA A 28 -14.43 -12.51 16.09
CA ALA A 28 -14.22 -11.21 15.43
C ALA A 28 -15.47 -10.31 15.53
N GLY A 29 -16.67 -10.86 15.33
CA GLY A 29 -17.92 -10.12 15.47
C GLY A 29 -18.10 -9.48 16.85
N TYR A 30 -17.81 -10.23 17.91
CA TYR A 30 -17.82 -9.73 19.29
C TYR A 30 -16.72 -8.70 19.54
N TRP A 31 -15.51 -8.90 19.02
CA TRP A 31 -14.45 -7.91 19.14
C TRP A 31 -14.87 -6.54 18.58
N PHE A 32 -15.49 -6.48 17.40
CA PHE A 32 -16.00 -5.22 16.84
C PHE A 32 -17.06 -4.56 17.75
N PHE A 33 -17.93 -5.36 18.35
CA PHE A 33 -18.95 -4.86 19.29
C PHE A 33 -18.31 -4.30 20.56
N GLU A 34 -17.37 -5.03 21.17
CA GLU A 34 -16.69 -4.64 22.41
C GLU A 34 -15.80 -3.41 22.25
N GLN A 35 -15.10 -3.29 21.11
CA GLN A 35 -14.28 -2.11 20.79
C GLN A 35 -15.12 -0.89 20.40
N GLY A 36 -16.44 -1.02 20.30
CA GLY A 36 -17.33 0.07 19.87
C GLY A 36 -17.16 0.46 18.40
N VAL A 37 -16.46 -0.35 17.60
CA VAL A 37 -16.23 -0.14 16.17
C VAL A 37 -17.49 -0.50 15.40
N THR A 38 -18.46 0.41 15.45
CA THR A 38 -19.81 0.18 14.94
C THR A 38 -20.27 1.30 14.01
N ASP A 39 -21.11 0.92 13.05
CA ASP A 39 -21.67 1.85 12.07
C ASP A 39 -22.60 2.90 12.73
N VAL A 40 -23.12 2.59 13.92
CA VAL A 40 -23.92 3.52 14.73
C VAL A 40 -23.03 4.58 15.40
N ALA A 41 -21.81 4.21 15.78
CA ALA A 41 -20.81 5.13 16.33
C ALA A 41 -19.98 5.85 15.24
N GLU A 42 -20.20 5.50 13.96
CA GLU A 42 -19.39 5.96 12.83
C GLU A 42 -17.88 5.63 12.98
N GLU A 43 -17.58 4.55 13.70
CA GLU A 43 -16.22 4.07 13.98
C GLU A 43 -15.82 2.94 13.04
N TYR A 44 -14.53 2.92 12.67
CA TYR A 44 -13.99 2.00 11.68
C TYR A 44 -12.60 1.47 12.05
N ALA A 45 -12.40 0.16 11.94
CA ALA A 45 -11.09 -0.47 12.10
C ALA A 45 -10.47 -0.79 10.74
N ARG A 46 -9.17 -0.55 10.59
CA ARG A 46 -8.39 -0.99 9.41
C ARG A 46 -8.14 -2.50 9.50
N THR A 47 -8.08 -3.21 8.37
CA THR A 47 -7.71 -4.64 8.38
C THR A 47 -6.44 -4.91 9.19
N SER A 48 -5.39 -4.12 8.99
CA SER A 48 -4.13 -4.29 9.74
C SER A 48 -4.31 -4.09 11.25
N ALA A 49 -5.16 -3.15 11.69
CA ALA A 49 -5.42 -2.94 13.11
C ALA A 49 -6.20 -4.11 13.74
N VAL A 50 -7.11 -4.73 12.97
CA VAL A 50 -7.79 -5.97 13.38
C VAL A 50 -6.78 -7.12 13.46
N GLU A 51 -5.91 -7.24 12.46
CA GLU A 51 -4.87 -8.27 12.40
C GLU A 51 -3.88 -8.17 13.55
N ASP A 52 -3.40 -6.97 13.87
CA ASP A 52 -2.54 -6.70 15.02
C ASP A 52 -3.24 -7.04 16.35
N SER A 53 -4.55 -6.80 16.43
CA SER A 53 -5.32 -6.98 17.68
C SER A 53 -5.71 -8.43 17.94
N ILE A 54 -6.31 -9.09 16.95
CA ILE A 54 -6.92 -10.42 17.12
C ILE A 54 -6.37 -11.47 16.17
N GLY A 55 -5.54 -11.12 15.18
CA GLY A 55 -5.10 -12.07 14.14
C GLY A 55 -4.35 -13.28 14.69
N HIS A 56 -3.59 -13.10 15.79
CA HIS A 56 -2.90 -14.20 16.46
C HIS A 56 -3.83 -15.17 17.24
N GLN A 57 -5.10 -14.81 17.42
CA GLN A 57 -6.11 -15.60 18.12
C GLN A 57 -7.06 -16.33 17.16
N LEU A 58 -6.98 -16.02 15.86
CA LEU A 58 -7.80 -16.66 14.82
C LEU A 58 -7.04 -17.84 14.22
N ASP A 59 -7.76 -18.92 13.95
CA ASP A 59 -7.20 -20.06 13.21
C ASP A 59 -7.15 -19.80 11.69
N HIS A 60 -7.95 -18.83 11.22
CA HIS A 60 -8.06 -18.43 9.81
C HIS A 60 -7.53 -17.01 9.57
N THR A 61 -7.25 -16.68 8.30
CA THR A 61 -6.77 -15.34 7.98
C THR A 61 -7.84 -14.30 8.33
N VAL A 62 -7.40 -13.19 8.93
CA VAL A 62 -8.30 -12.09 9.33
C VAL A 62 -9.12 -11.62 8.15
N ARG A 63 -8.52 -11.55 6.96
CA ARG A 63 -9.24 -11.16 5.74
C ARG A 63 -10.41 -12.07 5.44
N ASP A 64 -10.19 -13.39 5.41
CA ASP A 64 -11.26 -14.35 5.11
C ASP A 64 -12.39 -14.26 6.14
N VAL A 65 -12.04 -14.07 7.42
CA VAL A 65 -13.03 -13.93 8.51
C VAL A 65 -13.87 -12.66 8.31
N LEU A 66 -13.25 -11.54 7.98
CA LEU A 66 -13.96 -10.27 7.76
C LEU A 66 -14.83 -10.29 6.50
N ASP A 67 -14.34 -10.86 5.40
CA ASP A 67 -15.08 -11.01 4.14
C ASP A 67 -16.33 -11.89 4.37
N ASN A 68 -16.21 -13.02 5.09
CA ASN A 68 -17.34 -13.88 5.44
C ASN A 68 -18.37 -13.15 6.32
N LEU A 69 -17.93 -12.36 7.31
CA LEU A 69 -18.84 -11.59 8.16
C LEU A 69 -19.56 -10.47 7.40
N GLU A 70 -18.93 -9.88 6.39
CA GLU A 70 -19.60 -8.93 5.50
C GLU A 70 -20.65 -9.63 4.64
N GLU A 71 -20.36 -10.82 4.10
CA GLU A 71 -21.29 -11.59 3.26
C GLU A 71 -22.65 -11.79 3.94
N ILE A 72 -22.66 -12.10 5.24
CA ILE A 72 -23.88 -12.30 6.02
C ILE A 72 -24.45 -11.00 6.64
N GLY A 73 -23.83 -9.86 6.34
CA GLY A 73 -24.24 -8.53 6.77
C GLY A 73 -24.02 -8.27 8.26
N VAL A 74 -23.10 -8.99 8.91
CA VAL A 74 -22.65 -8.68 10.27
C VAL A 74 -21.70 -7.49 10.25
N LEU A 75 -20.72 -7.49 9.35
CA LEU A 75 -19.85 -6.34 9.09
C LEU A 75 -20.30 -5.56 7.87
N ARG A 76 -19.78 -4.33 7.73
CA ARG A 76 -19.75 -3.59 6.47
C ARG A 76 -18.33 -3.20 6.16
N GLN A 77 -17.90 -3.47 4.93
CA GLN A 77 -16.68 -2.89 4.39
C GLN A 77 -16.96 -1.46 3.93
N ARG A 78 -16.07 -0.55 4.30
CA ARG A 78 -15.93 0.78 3.71
C ARG A 78 -14.62 0.81 2.96
N SER A 79 -14.70 0.64 1.65
CA SER A 79 -13.63 1.13 0.78
C SER A 79 -13.72 2.66 0.73
N PRO A 80 -12.62 3.39 0.88
CA PRO A 80 -12.59 4.78 0.49
C PRO A 80 -12.92 4.89 -1.02
N PRO A 81 -13.48 6.02 -1.49
CA PRO A 81 -13.82 6.17 -2.90
C PRO A 81 -12.58 5.95 -3.80
N GLY A 82 -12.72 5.12 -4.84
CA GLY A 82 -11.65 4.77 -5.79
C GLY A 82 -11.34 3.26 -5.85
N ASN A 83 -10.28 2.88 -6.55
CA ASN A 83 -9.86 1.48 -6.75
C ASN A 83 -9.17 0.85 -5.51
N GLY A 84 -9.26 1.47 -4.33
CA GLY A 84 -8.57 1.00 -3.13
C GLY A 84 -7.05 1.11 -3.20
N ILE A 85 -6.52 1.84 -4.18
CA ILE A 85 -5.10 2.18 -4.36
C ILE A 85 -4.95 3.68 -4.54
N TYR A 86 -3.89 4.25 -3.99
CA TYR A 86 -3.50 5.65 -4.13
C TYR A 86 -1.99 5.72 -4.35
N ILE A 87 -1.52 6.82 -4.93
CA ILE A 87 -0.09 7.09 -5.10
C ILE A 87 0.33 7.97 -3.93
N ARG A 88 1.48 7.68 -3.32
CA ARG A 88 2.08 8.51 -2.27
C ARG A 88 3.46 8.98 -2.68
N ASN A 89 3.69 10.29 -2.66
CA ASN A 89 5.05 10.84 -2.71
C ASN A 89 5.68 10.67 -1.31
N HIS A 90 6.85 10.04 -1.24
CA HIS A 90 7.53 9.77 0.02
C HIS A 90 8.24 11.00 0.64
N ARG A 91 8.65 11.97 -0.19
CA ARG A 91 9.29 13.21 0.24
C ARG A 91 8.30 14.23 0.79
N THR A 92 7.18 14.46 0.09
CA THR A 92 6.17 15.46 0.49
C THR A 92 5.05 14.89 1.35
N GLU A 93 4.94 13.56 1.43
CA GLU A 93 3.84 12.82 2.04
C GLU A 93 2.46 13.05 1.41
N GLU A 94 2.39 13.68 0.23
CA GLU A 94 1.15 13.92 -0.50
C GLU A 94 0.59 12.63 -1.10
N ASN A 95 -0.75 12.55 -1.13
CA ASN A 95 -1.50 11.39 -1.61
C ASN A 95 -2.34 11.77 -2.83
N PHE A 96 -2.24 10.99 -3.90
CA PHE A 96 -2.97 11.18 -5.14
C PHE A 96 -3.86 9.97 -5.43
N PHE A 97 -5.11 10.22 -5.82
CA PHE A 97 -6.12 9.17 -6.04
C PHE A 97 -6.40 8.92 -7.52
N ASP A 98 -5.78 9.70 -8.40
CA ASP A 98 -5.94 9.63 -9.85
C ASP A 98 -4.57 9.89 -10.50
N PRO A 99 -4.01 8.95 -11.28
CA PRO A 99 -2.73 9.14 -11.95
C PRO A 99 -2.77 10.18 -13.09
N THR A 100 -3.96 10.68 -13.46
CA THR A 100 -4.14 11.77 -14.42
C THR A 100 -4.20 13.15 -13.76
N ASN A 101 -4.13 13.20 -12.41
CA ASN A 101 -4.12 14.45 -11.67
C ASN A 101 -2.87 15.29 -12.02
N GLN A 102 -3.06 16.58 -12.32
CA GLN A 102 -1.96 17.46 -12.72
C GLN A 102 -0.93 17.68 -11.61
N ASP A 103 -1.36 17.82 -10.35
CA ASP A 103 -0.45 18.00 -9.21
C ASP A 103 0.45 16.76 -9.04
N PHE A 104 -0.10 15.55 -9.27
CA PHE A 104 0.70 14.32 -9.31
C PHE A 104 1.73 14.36 -10.44
N ILE A 105 1.31 14.73 -11.65
CA ILE A 105 2.19 14.77 -12.83
C ILE A 105 3.32 15.79 -12.63
N ASP A 106 3.01 16.96 -12.08
CA ASP A 106 3.97 18.03 -11.81
C ASP A 106 4.98 17.59 -10.76
N LEU A 107 4.51 16.96 -9.68
CA LEU A 107 5.37 16.47 -8.62
C LEU A 107 6.24 15.29 -9.11
N LEU A 108 5.70 14.37 -9.92
CA LEU A 108 6.46 13.29 -10.55
C LEU A 108 7.58 13.84 -11.43
N THR A 109 7.26 14.85 -12.22
CA THR A 109 8.25 15.55 -13.06
C THR A 109 9.34 16.22 -12.22
N GLU A 110 8.98 16.77 -11.06
CA GLU A 110 9.93 17.37 -10.12
C GLU A 110 10.90 16.32 -9.54
N GLU A 111 10.39 15.18 -9.05
CA GLU A 111 11.22 14.11 -8.49
C GLU A 111 12.19 13.53 -9.52
N ILE A 112 11.71 13.27 -10.75
CA ILE A 112 12.55 12.80 -11.86
C ILE A 112 13.64 13.86 -12.19
N SER A 113 13.27 15.13 -12.26
CA SER A 113 14.22 16.22 -12.54
C SER A 113 15.28 16.38 -11.45
N ARG A 114 14.92 16.13 -10.19
CA ARG A 114 15.86 16.16 -9.05
C ARG A 114 16.84 15.00 -9.11
N PHE A 115 16.36 13.80 -9.46
CA PHE A 115 17.21 12.63 -9.67
C PHE A 115 18.18 12.84 -10.84
N ILE A 116 17.69 13.28 -12.01
CA ILE A 116 18.55 13.55 -13.19
C ILE A 116 19.62 14.58 -12.85
N ARG A 117 19.27 15.63 -12.09
CA ARG A 117 20.24 16.63 -11.66
C ARG A 117 21.34 16.05 -10.77
N ASP A 118 20.98 15.21 -9.79
CA ASP A 118 21.96 14.55 -8.90
C ASP A 118 22.90 13.66 -9.72
N MET A 119 22.35 12.85 -10.63
CA MET A 119 23.12 12.04 -11.56
C MET A 119 24.12 12.88 -12.37
N GLN A 120 23.67 13.97 -12.99
CA GLN A 120 24.54 14.86 -13.78
C GLN A 120 25.58 15.60 -12.95
N THR A 121 25.26 15.96 -11.70
CA THR A 121 26.21 16.62 -10.79
C THR A 121 27.32 15.65 -10.40
N GLN A 122 26.98 14.41 -10.05
CA GLN A 122 27.99 13.40 -9.67
C GLN A 122 28.93 13.09 -10.84
N GLU A 123 28.42 12.98 -12.06
CA GLU A 123 29.24 12.78 -13.27
C GLU A 123 30.20 13.94 -13.56
N GLN A 124 29.87 15.17 -13.16
CA GLN A 124 30.75 16.33 -13.32
C GLN A 124 31.79 16.45 -12.21
N GLU A 125 31.51 15.88 -11.03
CA GLU A 125 32.40 15.88 -9.87
C GLU A 125 33.40 14.70 -9.89
N GLU A 126 33.14 13.66 -10.69
CA GLU A 126 34.11 12.60 -10.97
C GLU A 126 35.36 13.20 -11.65
N PRO A 127 36.56 13.00 -11.08
CA PRO A 127 37.79 13.59 -11.62
C PRO A 127 38.10 13.02 -13.01
N LEU A 128 38.35 13.92 -13.98
CA LEU A 128 38.89 13.56 -15.29
C LEU A 128 40.07 12.58 -15.13
N PRO A 129 40.12 11.48 -15.89
CA PRO A 129 41.26 10.57 -15.85
C PRO A 129 42.53 11.35 -16.20
N THR A 130 43.51 11.31 -15.29
CA THR A 130 44.85 11.84 -15.55
C THR A 130 45.44 11.11 -16.77
N PRO A 131 46.07 11.82 -17.72
CA PRO A 131 46.64 11.21 -18.91
C PRO A 131 47.98 10.55 -18.58
N ASP A 132 47.97 9.52 -17.74
CA ASP A 132 49.05 8.55 -17.67
C ASP A 132 48.51 7.25 -18.26
N GLY A 133 49.01 6.93 -19.45
CA GLY A 133 48.56 5.80 -20.24
C GLY A 133 48.82 4.49 -19.52
N ASP A 134 47.74 3.79 -19.20
CA ASP A 134 47.72 2.35 -19.11
C ASP A 134 46.48 1.87 -19.86
N GLU A 135 46.71 1.07 -20.91
CA GLU A 135 45.67 0.41 -21.69
C GLU A 135 45.05 -0.68 -20.80
N SER A 136 44.08 -0.29 -19.97
CA SER A 136 43.19 -1.21 -19.28
C SER A 136 41.83 -1.18 -19.98
N ASP A 137 41.67 -2.05 -20.97
CA ASP A 137 40.35 -2.53 -21.38
C ASP A 137 39.67 -3.17 -20.14
N ASP A 138 38.36 -2.95 -19.99
CA ASP A 138 37.45 -3.59 -19.03
C ASP A 138 37.46 -3.15 -17.55
N GLU A 139 37.22 -1.86 -17.28
CA GLU A 139 36.48 -1.46 -16.06
C GLU A 139 35.09 -0.92 -16.44
N GLU A 140 34.11 -1.82 -16.45
CA GLU A 140 32.69 -1.44 -16.42
C GLU A 140 32.48 -0.40 -15.31
N SER A 141 31.95 0.77 -15.69
CA SER A 141 31.61 1.90 -14.81
C SER A 141 30.44 1.59 -13.87
N SER A 142 30.50 0.45 -13.19
CA SER A 142 29.48 -0.18 -12.33
C SER A 142 29.11 0.63 -11.07
N GLY A 143 29.64 1.85 -10.93
CA GLY A 143 29.50 2.68 -9.74
C GLY A 143 28.74 3.99 -9.92
N THR A 144 28.20 4.34 -11.10
CA THR A 144 27.50 5.62 -11.28
C THR A 144 25.98 5.48 -11.14
N LEU A 145 25.29 6.57 -10.76
CA LEU A 145 23.82 6.62 -10.73
C LEU A 145 23.21 6.27 -12.10
N ARG A 146 23.86 6.67 -13.19
CA ARG A 146 23.40 6.39 -14.56
C ARG A 146 23.51 4.92 -14.91
N THR A 147 24.63 4.27 -14.57
CA THR A 147 24.83 2.83 -14.81
C THR A 147 23.80 2.02 -14.02
N ILE A 148 23.60 2.34 -12.74
CA ILE A 148 22.59 1.65 -11.91
C ILE A 148 21.18 1.84 -12.47
N ALA A 149 20.84 3.04 -12.92
CA ALA A 149 19.55 3.32 -13.54
C ALA A 149 19.36 2.57 -14.86
N ALA A 150 20.40 2.49 -15.68
CA ALA A 150 20.42 1.75 -16.93
C ALA A 150 20.21 0.25 -16.70
N ASP A 151 20.95 -0.33 -15.76
CA ASP A 151 20.83 -1.74 -15.38
C ASP A 151 19.44 -2.06 -14.82
N ALA A 152 18.88 -1.17 -13.99
CA ALA A 152 17.55 -1.34 -13.42
C ALA A 152 16.43 -1.33 -14.47
N LEU A 153 16.64 -0.60 -15.57
CA LEU A 153 15.68 -0.45 -16.66
C LEU A 153 15.97 -1.37 -17.85
N ASP A 154 17.08 -2.12 -17.84
CA ASP A 154 17.58 -2.94 -18.96
C ASP A 154 17.71 -2.11 -20.26
N ILE A 155 18.40 -0.96 -20.16
CA ILE A 155 18.62 -0.02 -21.27
C ILE A 155 20.07 0.47 -21.32
N GLU A 156 20.44 1.18 -22.38
CA GLU A 156 21.76 1.82 -22.45
C GLU A 156 21.84 3.06 -21.53
N PRO A 157 22.99 3.31 -20.86
CA PRO A 157 23.20 4.51 -20.02
C PRO A 157 22.85 5.83 -20.70
N SER A 158 23.12 5.94 -22.00
CA SER A 158 22.91 7.16 -22.79
C SER A 158 21.43 7.57 -22.92
N ILE A 159 20.49 6.63 -22.73
CA ILE A 159 19.05 6.88 -22.91
C ILE A 159 18.28 6.91 -21.59
N VAL A 160 18.95 6.84 -20.43
CA VAL A 160 18.29 6.84 -19.10
C VAL A 160 17.42 8.07 -18.88
N GLU A 161 17.92 9.27 -19.19
CA GLU A 161 17.16 10.51 -19.01
C GLU A 161 15.90 10.49 -19.88
N GLU A 162 16.06 10.11 -21.15
CA GLU A 162 14.97 9.97 -22.10
C GLU A 162 13.93 8.95 -21.62
N ALA A 163 14.38 7.80 -21.14
CA ALA A 163 13.52 6.72 -20.67
C ALA A 163 12.67 7.10 -19.44
N LEU A 164 13.16 8.03 -18.61
CA LEU A 164 12.45 8.54 -17.44
C LEU A 164 11.49 9.68 -17.80
N THR A 165 11.80 10.52 -18.80
CA THR A 165 10.98 11.69 -19.14
C THR A 165 9.95 11.45 -20.24
N ASN A 166 10.22 10.54 -21.19
CA ASN A 166 9.43 10.41 -22.43
C ASN A 166 8.12 9.63 -22.35
N PRO A 167 7.90 8.64 -21.47
CA PRO A 167 6.62 7.93 -21.49
C PRO A 167 5.44 8.88 -21.26
N ASP A 168 4.49 8.91 -22.19
CA ASP A 168 3.32 9.81 -22.11
C ASP A 168 2.42 9.45 -20.91
N ASP A 169 2.37 8.16 -20.55
CA ASP A 169 1.63 7.68 -19.39
C ASP A 169 2.37 8.05 -18.08
N PRO A 170 1.75 8.87 -17.20
CA PRO A 170 2.29 9.16 -15.88
C PRO A 170 2.58 7.92 -15.03
N VAL A 171 1.80 6.85 -15.18
CA VAL A 171 1.98 5.59 -14.44
C VAL A 171 3.24 4.88 -14.88
N ASP A 172 3.51 4.83 -16.19
CA ASP A 172 4.73 4.21 -16.71
C ASP A 172 5.99 4.99 -16.28
N ARG A 173 5.93 6.33 -16.31
CA ARG A 173 7.02 7.18 -15.80
C ARG A 173 7.29 6.90 -14.33
N MET A 174 6.23 6.87 -13.52
CA MET A 174 6.33 6.59 -12.09
C MET A 174 6.93 5.21 -11.82
N ASN A 175 6.45 4.17 -12.49
CA ASN A 175 6.96 2.81 -12.31
C ASN A 175 8.45 2.69 -12.67
N ARG A 176 8.89 3.33 -13.76
CA ARG A 176 10.31 3.36 -14.15
C ARG A 176 11.14 4.11 -13.12
N TYR A 177 10.66 5.27 -12.68
CA TYR A 177 11.34 6.09 -11.69
C TYR A 177 11.51 5.35 -10.35
N ASP A 178 10.44 4.74 -9.84
CA ASP A 178 10.47 3.94 -8.63
C ASP A 178 11.42 2.76 -8.75
N THR A 179 11.44 2.07 -9.90
CA THR A 179 12.36 0.96 -10.18
C THR A 179 13.82 1.39 -10.08
N VAL A 180 14.18 2.53 -10.68
CA VAL A 180 15.53 3.11 -10.61
C VAL A 180 15.88 3.49 -9.17
N LEU A 181 14.99 4.18 -8.46
CA LEU A 181 15.24 4.57 -7.08
C LEU A 181 15.44 3.38 -6.15
N ASP A 182 14.67 2.33 -6.35
CA ASP A 182 14.78 1.09 -5.60
C ASP A 182 16.14 0.41 -5.85
N ALA A 183 16.67 0.45 -7.07
CA ALA A 183 18.01 -0.04 -7.39
C ALA A 183 19.10 0.82 -6.73
N VAL A 184 18.99 2.16 -6.83
CA VAL A 184 19.92 3.11 -6.19
C VAL A 184 19.94 2.92 -4.67
N LYS A 185 18.78 2.76 -4.02
CA LYS A 185 18.68 2.53 -2.56
C LYS A 185 19.28 1.21 -2.10
N ARG A 186 19.33 0.20 -2.98
CA ARG A 186 19.95 -1.11 -2.68
C ARG A 186 21.44 -1.15 -3.00
N SER A 187 21.94 -0.17 -3.74
CA SER A 187 23.35 -0.10 -4.09
C SER A 187 24.15 0.56 -2.96
N ASP A 188 25.20 -0.13 -2.53
CA ASP A 188 26.19 0.44 -1.61
C ASP A 188 27.28 1.24 -2.36
N THR A 189 27.24 1.29 -3.69
CA THR A 189 28.30 1.89 -4.53
C THR A 189 28.09 3.37 -4.83
N VAL A 190 26.87 3.88 -4.68
CA VAL A 190 26.51 5.28 -4.94
C VAL A 190 25.96 5.95 -3.69
N SER A 191 26.30 7.23 -3.52
CA SER A 191 25.66 8.07 -2.51
C SER A 191 24.50 8.85 -3.14
N ARG A 192 23.33 8.81 -2.48
CA ARG A 192 22.20 9.65 -2.83
C ARG A 192 22.39 11.02 -2.19
N ASN A 193 22.73 12.03 -3.00
CA ASN A 193 22.97 13.38 -2.50
C ASN A 193 21.80 14.33 -2.77
N GLY A 194 20.86 13.95 -3.63
CA GLY A 194 19.67 14.74 -3.92
C GLY A 194 18.49 14.50 -2.96
N ASP A 195 17.73 15.58 -2.74
CA ASP A 195 16.45 15.60 -2.05
C ASP A 195 15.32 15.17 -2.99
N TYR A 196 15.27 13.87 -3.32
CA TYR A 196 14.22 13.23 -4.11
C TYR A 196 13.82 11.88 -3.51
N ASP A 197 12.58 11.46 -3.71
CA ASP A 197 12.12 10.14 -3.25
C ASP A 197 11.03 9.55 -4.16
N GLY A 198 10.76 8.26 -3.96
CA GLY A 198 9.85 7.49 -4.78
C GLY A 198 8.41 7.94 -4.66
N MET A 199 7.65 7.62 -5.69
CA MET A 199 6.21 7.75 -5.78
C MET A 199 5.61 6.37 -5.98
N GLY A 200 5.15 5.78 -4.89
CA GLY A 200 4.68 4.40 -4.92
C GLY A 200 3.17 4.29 -4.88
N TRP A 201 2.64 3.28 -5.55
CA TRP A 201 1.31 2.77 -5.25
C TRP A 201 1.24 2.28 -3.81
N ARG A 202 0.13 2.61 -3.15
CA ARG A 202 -0.21 2.22 -1.80
C ARG A 202 -1.64 1.73 -1.80
N ASN A 203 -1.87 0.59 -1.15
CA ASN A 203 -3.22 0.11 -0.90
C ASN A 203 -3.87 1.01 0.16
N MET A 204 -5.06 1.52 -0.13
CA MET A 204 -5.93 2.07 0.90
C MET A 204 -6.32 0.93 1.82
N ALA A 205 -6.05 1.10 3.11
CA ALA A 205 -6.44 0.12 4.10
C ALA A 205 -7.97 -0.05 4.08
N LEU A 206 -8.44 -1.26 3.79
CA LEU A 206 -9.85 -1.62 3.92
C LEU A 206 -10.28 -1.32 5.36
N ARG A 207 -11.47 -0.73 5.48
CA ARG A 207 -12.05 -0.37 6.76
C ARG A 207 -13.31 -1.18 7.00
N TRP A 208 -13.47 -1.62 8.23
CA TRP A 208 -14.54 -2.51 8.65
C TRP A 208 -15.28 -1.89 9.82
N THR A 209 -16.58 -2.15 9.91
CA THR A 209 -17.41 -1.71 11.01
C THR A 209 -18.54 -2.69 11.27
N LEU A 210 -18.95 -2.85 12.52
CA LEU A 210 -20.13 -3.64 12.86
C LEU A 210 -21.38 -2.99 12.28
N SER A 211 -22.11 -3.72 11.44
CA SER A 211 -23.28 -3.18 10.77
C SER A 211 -24.39 -2.83 11.77
N LYS A 212 -25.34 -1.97 11.36
CA LYS A 212 -26.56 -1.72 12.16
C LYS A 212 -27.32 -3.00 12.49
N ARG A 213 -27.22 -4.04 11.67
CA ARG A 213 -27.80 -5.36 11.98
C ARG A 213 -27.02 -6.03 13.10
N GLY A 214 -25.69 -6.11 13.00
CA GLY A 214 -24.85 -6.71 14.03
C GLY A 214 -25.06 -6.05 15.40
N VAL A 215 -25.09 -4.72 15.44
CA VAL A 215 -25.41 -3.96 16.66
C VAL A 215 -26.80 -4.26 17.20
N ARG A 216 -27.80 -4.43 16.34
CA ARG A 216 -29.18 -4.73 16.74
C ARG A 216 -29.35 -6.14 17.31
N LEU A 217 -28.59 -7.11 16.78
CA LEU A 217 -28.60 -8.47 17.30
C LEU A 217 -28.14 -8.43 18.77
N GLU A 218 -26.99 -7.82 19.07
CA GLU A 218 -26.52 -7.75 20.47
C GLU A 218 -27.37 -6.86 21.38
N LYS A 219 -27.83 -5.70 20.92
CA LYS A 219 -28.65 -4.81 21.77
C LYS A 219 -30.02 -5.38 22.13
N ASN A 220 -30.51 -6.41 21.42
CA ASN A 220 -31.75 -7.11 21.80
C ASN A 220 -31.60 -7.93 23.10
N GLU A 221 -30.38 -8.33 23.50
CA GLU A 221 -30.16 -8.91 24.84
C GLU A 221 -30.34 -7.87 25.96
N SER A 222 -30.08 -6.59 25.69
CA SER A 222 -30.17 -5.53 26.72
C SER A 222 -31.60 -5.26 27.21
N LEU A 223 -32.63 -5.78 26.53
CA LEU A 223 -34.04 -5.68 26.95
C LEU A 223 -34.60 -6.98 27.55
N THR A 224 -33.84 -8.08 27.54
CA THR A 224 -34.31 -9.39 28.03
C THR A 224 -33.74 -9.77 29.41
N ARG A 225 -32.83 -8.95 29.97
CA ARG A 225 -32.34 -9.04 31.36
C ARG A 225 -32.84 -7.88 32.22
N LEU A 226 -34.16 -7.78 32.41
CA LEU A 226 -34.80 -7.03 33.51
C LEU A 226 -36.00 -7.81 34.04
#